data_AF-A0A1Y3NAJ4-F1
#
_entry.id   AF-A0A1Y3NAJ4-F1
#
_cell.length_a   1.000
_cell.length_b   1.000
_cell.length_c   1.000
_cell.angle_alpha   90.00
_cell.angle_beta   90.00
_cell.angle_gamma   90.00
#
_symmetry.space_group_name_H-M   'P 1'
#
loop_
_entity.id
_entity.type
_entity.pdbx_description
1 polymer ?
#
loop_
_entity_poly.entity_id
_entity_poly.type
_entity_poly.pdbx_seq_one_letter_code
_entity_poly.pdbx_strand_id
1 'polypeptide(L)'
;MQWNKRIIECPTCPEEDTDLGKVNDGWVPKLYYFQRLFSKKQLHEEIAIIQRILYKNTLQHRKSAHLRKLIELSRCLKRFQELNLSDILNKIIPTKTEEKNIYKLPSREMVSYFLTRLVGSYKLLSKTINVLEDTYVYV
;
A
#
# COMPACT_ATOMS: atom_id res chain seq x y z
N MET A 1 -19.92 -3.21 -29.84
CA MET A 1 -19.25 -2.04 -29.24
C MET A 1 -18.28 -2.54 -28.16
N GLN A 2 -16.97 -2.55 -28.47
CA GLN A 2 -15.90 -3.00 -27.58
C GLN A 2 -15.56 -1.88 -26.58
N TRP A 3 -15.96 -2.00 -25.32
CA TRP A 3 -15.67 -0.98 -24.28
C TRP A 3 -14.66 -1.39 -23.21
N ASN A 4 -14.07 -2.60 -23.27
CA ASN A 4 -13.19 -3.10 -22.20
C ASN A 4 -11.92 -3.80 -22.74
N LYS A 5 -11.10 -3.06 -23.49
CA LYS A 5 -9.69 -3.41 -23.73
C LYS A 5 -8.74 -2.27 -23.33
N ARG A 6 -9.14 -1.47 -22.33
CA ARG A 6 -8.14 -0.68 -21.62
C ARG A 6 -7.37 -1.68 -20.77
N ILE A 7 -6.22 -2.09 -21.28
CA ILE A 7 -5.12 -2.60 -20.46
C ILE A 7 -5.10 -1.63 -19.27
N ILE A 8 -5.45 -2.13 -18.09
CA ILE A 8 -5.18 -1.39 -16.87
C ILE A 8 -3.67 -1.37 -16.85
N GLU A 9 -3.09 -0.31 -17.41
CA GLU A 9 -1.70 0.02 -17.20
C GLU A 9 -1.61 0.25 -15.69
N CYS A 10 -1.32 -0.83 -14.95
CA CYS A 10 -0.78 -0.70 -13.61
C CYS A 10 0.30 0.36 -13.76
N PRO A 11 0.25 1.47 -13.01
CA PRO A 11 1.28 2.48 -13.12
C PRO A 11 2.61 1.78 -12.85
N THR A 12 3.34 1.47 -13.92
CA THR A 12 4.69 0.97 -13.85
C THR A 12 5.43 2.16 -13.30
N CYS A 13 5.77 2.08 -12.01
CA CYS A 13 6.66 3.06 -11.43
C CYS A 13 7.91 3.00 -12.30
N PRO A 14 8.23 4.07 -13.07
CA PRO A 14 9.40 4.03 -13.92
C PRO A 14 10.59 3.69 -13.04
N GLU A 15 11.34 2.64 -13.39
CA GLU A 15 12.58 2.29 -12.67
C GLU A 15 13.55 3.47 -12.66
N GLU A 16 13.37 4.42 -13.58
CA GLU A 16 14.13 5.67 -13.71
C GLU A 16 13.85 6.70 -12.60
N ASP A 17 12.84 6.50 -11.76
CA ASP A 17 12.68 7.24 -10.49
C ASP A 17 13.66 6.71 -9.41
N THR A 18 14.77 6.11 -9.87
CA THR A 18 16.05 6.11 -9.17
C THR A 18 16.39 7.54 -8.80
N ASP A 19 16.00 7.94 -7.59
CA ASP A 19 16.87 8.78 -6.79
C ASP A 19 18.22 8.06 -6.79
N LEU A 20 19.11 8.47 -7.70
CA LEU A 20 20.55 8.29 -7.60
C LEU A 20 21.02 9.14 -6.42
N GLY A 21 20.50 8.82 -5.23
CA GLY A 21 21.06 9.26 -3.98
C GLY A 21 22.43 8.62 -3.89
N LYS A 22 23.44 9.29 -4.45
CA LYS A 22 24.85 9.03 -4.15
C LYS A 22 25.03 9.25 -2.65
N VAL A 23 24.77 8.20 -1.88
CA VAL A 23 25.05 8.12 -0.46
C VAL A 23 25.96 6.91 -0.32
N ASN A 24 27.26 7.23 -0.24
CA ASN A 24 28.38 6.38 0.17
C ASN A 24 28.05 4.89 0.29
N ASP A 25 28.47 4.12 -0.72
CA ASP A 25 28.71 2.66 -0.74
C ASP A 25 28.20 1.85 0.48
N GLY A 26 26.88 1.79 0.67
CA GLY A 26 26.25 1.11 1.81
C GLY A 26 24.83 0.64 1.52
N TRP A 27 24.28 -0.26 2.35
CA TRP A 27 22.98 -0.93 2.19
C TRP A 27 21.75 -0.03 2.40
N VAL A 28 21.94 1.15 2.98
CA VAL A 28 20.90 2.09 3.42
C VAL A 28 20.04 2.70 2.28
N PRO A 29 20.54 2.97 1.05
CA PRO A 29 19.75 3.57 -0.04
C PRO A 29 18.54 2.75 -0.47
N LYS A 30 18.65 1.41 -0.46
CA LYS A 30 17.56 0.52 -0.90
C LYS A 30 16.34 0.58 0.02
N LEU A 31 16.55 0.81 1.32
CA LEU A 31 15.48 0.83 2.31
C LEU A 31 14.67 2.14 2.28
N TYR A 32 15.31 3.25 1.94
CA TYR A 32 14.63 4.55 1.76
C TYR A 32 13.59 4.54 0.64
N TYR A 33 13.84 3.79 -0.44
CA TYR A 33 12.85 3.60 -1.50
C TYR A 33 11.55 3.01 -0.96
N PHE A 34 11.64 1.92 -0.19
CA PHE A 34 10.47 1.29 0.42
C PHE A 34 9.78 2.20 1.44
N GLN A 35 10.55 2.99 2.18
CA GLN A 35 10.01 4.02 3.08
C GLN A 35 9.16 5.04 2.35
N ARG A 36 9.66 5.54 1.22
CA ARG A 36 8.93 6.47 0.37
C ARG A 36 7.67 5.82 -0.21
N LEU A 37 7.77 4.56 -0.65
CA LEU A 37 6.64 3.80 -1.22
C LEU A 37 5.49 3.65 -0.21
N PHE A 38 5.78 3.23 1.02
CA PHE A 38 4.76 3.11 2.06
C PHE A 38 4.24 4.45 2.58
N SER A 39 4.96 5.54 2.34
CA SER A 39 4.54 6.90 2.70
C SER A 39 3.71 7.60 1.61
N LYS A 40 3.49 6.96 0.44
CA LYS A 40 2.71 7.56 -0.64
C LYS A 40 1.25 7.77 -0.22
N LYS A 41 0.79 9.02 -0.31
CA LYS A 41 -0.61 9.40 -0.02
C LYS A 41 -1.62 8.93 -1.06
N GLN A 42 -1.17 8.63 -2.28
CA GLN A 42 -2.01 8.21 -3.41
C GLN A 42 -2.97 7.07 -3.04
N LEU A 43 -2.46 6.01 -2.39
CA LEU A 43 -3.31 4.89 -1.98
C LEU A 43 -4.37 5.32 -0.94
N HIS A 44 -4.03 6.24 -0.03
CA HIS A 44 -4.98 6.75 0.95
C HIS A 44 -6.09 7.59 0.31
N GLU A 45 -5.73 8.38 -0.72
CA GLU A 45 -6.68 9.18 -1.50
C GLU A 45 -7.65 8.28 -2.26
N GLU A 46 -7.14 7.25 -2.95
CA GLU A 46 -7.97 6.25 -3.65
C GLU A 46 -8.92 5.52 -2.70
N ILE A 47 -8.43 5.14 -1.51
CA ILE A 47 -9.28 4.51 -0.48
C ILE A 47 -10.41 5.46 -0.04
N ALA A 48 -10.12 6.75 0.13
CA ALA A 48 -11.13 7.74 0.49
C ALA A 48 -12.18 7.93 -0.63
N ILE A 49 -11.76 7.88 -1.90
CA ILE A 49 -12.68 7.92 -3.05
C ILE A 49 -13.60 6.70 -3.02
N ILE A 50 -13.06 5.50 -2.85
CA ILE A 50 -13.85 4.26 -2.75
C ILE A 50 -14.88 4.34 -1.61
N GLN A 51 -14.47 4.86 -0.45
CA GLN A 51 -15.38 5.03 0.69
C GLN A 51 -16.51 6.03 0.39
N ARG A 52 -16.23 7.14 -0.30
CA ARG A 52 -17.27 8.09 -0.75
C ARG A 52 -18.24 7.46 -1.75
N ILE A 53 -17.73 6.66 -2.69
CA ILE A 53 -18.56 5.92 -3.64
C ILE A 53 -19.47 4.94 -2.89
N LEU A 54 -18.94 4.19 -1.93
CA LEU A 54 -19.75 3.29 -1.09
C LEU A 54 -20.85 4.05 -0.36
N TYR A 55 -20.49 5.14 0.32
CA TYR A 55 -21.45 5.94 1.07
C TYR A 55 -22.63 6.40 0.20
N LYS A 56 -22.34 6.93 -1.00
CA LYS A 56 -23.36 7.39 -1.94
C LYS A 56 -24.24 6.26 -2.49
N ASN A 57 -23.64 5.10 -2.78
CA ASN A 57 -24.34 3.99 -3.47
C ASN A 57 -25.00 2.99 -2.53
N THR A 58 -24.75 3.07 -1.21
CA THR A 58 -25.26 2.10 -0.24
C THR A 58 -26.78 2.05 -0.19
N LEU A 59 -27.44 3.22 -0.28
CA LEU A 59 -28.90 3.31 -0.24
C LEU A 59 -29.56 2.91 -1.57
N GLN A 60 -28.93 3.24 -2.70
CA GLN A 60 -29.49 3.02 -4.04
C GLN A 60 -29.32 1.56 -4.52
N HIS A 61 -28.23 0.90 -4.14
CA HIS A 61 -27.86 -0.40 -4.70
C HIS A 61 -27.66 -1.48 -3.63
N ARG A 62 -28.42 -1.41 -2.53
CA ARG A 62 -28.27 -2.28 -1.34
C ARG A 62 -28.24 -3.79 -1.63
N LYS A 63 -28.88 -4.24 -2.71
CA LYS A 63 -28.92 -5.65 -3.13
C LYS A 63 -27.93 -6.00 -4.26
N SER A 64 -27.17 -5.05 -4.81
CA SER A 64 -26.29 -5.32 -5.94
C SER A 64 -25.08 -6.17 -5.52
N ALA A 65 -24.74 -7.16 -6.34
CA ALA A 65 -23.56 -7.99 -6.13
C ALA A 65 -22.27 -7.14 -6.20
N HIS A 66 -22.24 -6.16 -7.09
CA HIS A 66 -21.12 -5.24 -7.25
C HIS A 66 -20.87 -4.41 -5.98
N LEU A 67 -21.92 -3.89 -5.33
CA LEU A 67 -21.76 -3.15 -4.07
C LEU A 67 -21.19 -4.03 -2.96
N ARG A 68 -21.59 -5.32 -2.89
CA ARG A 68 -21.04 -6.27 -1.90
C ARG A 68 -19.55 -6.51 -2.11
N LYS A 69 -19.10 -6.69 -3.36
CA LYS A 69 -17.68 -6.84 -3.69
C LYS A 69 -16.89 -5.56 -3.34
N LEU A 70 -17.47 -4.39 -3.62
CA LEU A 70 -16.85 -3.10 -3.31
C LEU A 70 -16.75 -2.84 -1.78
N ILE A 71 -17.72 -3.34 -1.00
CA ILE A 71 -17.63 -3.36 0.48
C ILE A 71 -16.50 -4.28 0.94
N GLU A 72 -16.34 -5.45 0.34
CA GLU A 72 -15.22 -6.36 0.67
C GLU A 72 -13.86 -5.74 0.34
N LEU A 73 -13.75 -5.09 -0.83
CA LEU A 73 -12.56 -4.34 -1.23
C LEU A 73 -12.22 -3.26 -0.20
N SER A 74 -13.20 -2.46 0.20
CA SER A 74 -13.01 -1.40 1.20
C SER A 74 -12.57 -1.94 2.56
N ARG A 75 -13.10 -3.11 3.00
CA ARG A 75 -12.66 -3.77 4.24
C ARG A 75 -11.20 -4.21 4.16
N CYS A 76 -10.77 -4.77 3.03
CA CYS A 76 -9.39 -5.21 2.84
C CYS A 76 -8.43 -4.01 2.86
N LEU A 77 -8.77 -2.94 2.15
CA LEU A 77 -7.99 -1.70 2.10
C LEU A 77 -7.90 -1.01 3.47
N LYS A 78 -8.99 -0.97 4.25
CA LYS A 78 -8.98 -0.41 5.60
C LYS A 78 -8.05 -1.21 6.53
N ARG A 79 -8.14 -2.55 6.49
CA ARG A 79 -7.23 -3.43 7.26
C ARG A 79 -5.77 -3.23 6.87
N PHE A 80 -5.50 -2.98 5.59
CA PHE A 80 -4.15 -2.66 5.12
C PHE A 80 -3.63 -1.34 5.72
N GLN A 81 -4.46 -0.29 5.75
CA GLN A 81 -4.10 0.98 6.40
C GLN A 81 -3.80 0.81 7.90
N GLU A 82 -4.57 -0.04 8.59
CA GLU A 82 -4.39 -0.33 10.02
C GLU A 82 -3.05 -1.02 10.36
N LEU A 83 -2.37 -1.63 9.39
CA LEU A 83 -1.03 -2.21 9.60
C LEU A 83 0.04 -1.14 9.81
N ASN A 84 -0.21 0.09 9.36
CA ASN A 84 0.62 1.26 9.54
C ASN A 84 2.13 1.01 9.32
N LEU A 85 2.44 0.35 8.19
CA LEU A 85 3.80 -0.05 7.86
C LEU A 85 4.75 1.14 7.70
N SER A 86 4.23 2.28 7.21
CA SER A 86 5.02 3.52 7.07
C SER A 86 5.62 3.96 8.40
N ASP A 87 4.80 4.06 9.45
CA ASP A 87 5.26 4.49 10.77
C ASP A 87 6.22 3.49 11.41
N ILE A 88 6.02 2.18 11.19
CA ILE A 88 6.94 1.16 11.69
C ILE A 88 8.28 1.27 10.96
N LEU A 89 8.27 1.46 9.64
CA LEU A 89 9.47 1.60 8.84
C LEU A 89 10.26 2.87 9.20
N ASN A 90 9.56 3.98 9.52
CA ASN A 90 10.15 5.22 10.01
C ASN A 90 10.86 5.07 11.37
N LYS A 91 10.50 4.06 12.16
CA LYS A 91 11.15 3.72 13.44
C LYS A 91 12.36 2.81 13.25
N ILE A 92 12.38 2.00 12.18
CA ILE A 92 13.47 1.08 11.83
C ILE A 92 14.59 1.81 11.09
N ILE A 93 14.21 2.61 10.10
CA ILE A 93 15.14 3.34 9.25
C ILE A 93 15.29 4.74 9.84
N PRO A 94 16.46 5.09 10.40
CA PRO A 94 16.70 6.45 10.83
C PRO A 94 16.64 7.35 9.58
N THR A 95 15.62 8.20 9.49
CA THR A 95 15.62 9.30 8.53
C THR A 95 16.83 10.20 8.78
N LYS A 96 17.38 10.80 7.70
CA LYS A 96 18.54 11.71 7.67
C LYS A 96 18.35 13.01 8.47
N THR A 97 17.74 12.98 9.65
CA THR A 97 17.82 14.08 10.60
C THR A 97 19.09 13.91 11.44
N GLU A 98 19.83 15.00 11.57
CA GLU A 98 21.21 15.12 12.08
C GLU A 98 21.45 14.55 13.49
N GLU A 99 20.40 14.11 14.19
CA GLU A 99 20.43 13.61 15.56
C GLU A 99 20.26 12.08 15.71
N LYS A 100 19.96 11.35 14.64
CA LYS A 100 19.74 9.90 14.72
C LYS A 100 21.04 9.14 14.45
N ASN A 101 21.69 8.68 15.52
CA ASN A 101 22.79 7.73 15.48
C ASN A 101 22.50 6.58 14.50
N ILE A 102 23.16 6.57 13.35
CA ILE A 102 23.04 5.55 12.28
C ILE A 102 23.38 4.14 12.82
N TYR A 103 24.09 4.07 13.95
CA TYR A 103 24.47 2.85 14.66
C TYR A 103 23.41 2.32 15.64
N LYS A 104 22.28 3.00 15.84
CA LYS A 104 21.17 2.45 16.64
C LYS A 104 20.40 1.44 15.79
N LEU A 105 20.83 0.19 15.86
CA LEU A 105 20.10 -0.92 15.27
C LEU A 105 18.78 -1.17 16.02
N PRO A 106 17.69 -1.51 15.29
CA PRO A 106 16.44 -1.93 15.91
C PRO A 106 16.62 -3.22 16.71
N SER A 107 15.86 -3.39 17.79
CA SER A 107 15.88 -4.64 18.55
C SER A 107 15.36 -5.81 17.70
N ARG A 108 15.82 -7.03 17.99
CA ARG A 108 15.38 -8.26 17.31
C ARG A 108 13.86 -8.42 17.34
N GLU A 109 13.23 -8.09 18.47
CA GLU A 109 11.78 -8.14 18.65
C GLU A 109 11.05 -7.18 17.71
N MET A 110 11.59 -5.97 17.54
CA MET A 110 11.00 -4.96 16.68
C MET A 110 11.10 -5.34 15.19
N VAL A 111 12.23 -5.94 14.79
CA VAL A 111 12.38 -6.52 13.44
C VAL A 111 11.41 -7.68 13.23
N SER A 112 11.28 -8.59 14.20
CA SER A 112 10.34 -9.73 14.12
C SER A 112 8.88 -9.25 14.03
N TYR A 113 8.53 -8.23 14.80
CA TYR A 113 7.20 -7.58 14.74
C TYR A 113 6.94 -6.99 13.35
N PHE A 114 7.91 -6.26 12.80
CA PHE A 114 7.80 -5.69 11.46
C PHE A 114 7.67 -6.75 10.37
N LEU A 115 8.50 -7.80 10.39
CA LEU A 115 8.42 -8.90 9.43
C LEU A 115 7.06 -9.60 9.47
N THR A 116 6.50 -9.82 10.67
CA THR A 116 5.17 -10.42 10.82
C THR A 116 4.09 -9.53 10.20
N ARG A 117 4.16 -8.22 10.41
CA ARG A 117 3.24 -7.25 9.79
C ARG A 117 3.40 -7.19 8.28
N LEU A 118 4.61 -7.30 7.77
CA LEU A 118 4.91 -7.32 6.33
C LEU A 118 4.36 -8.58 5.65
N VAL A 119 4.50 -9.74 6.28
CA VAL A 119 3.85 -10.97 5.77
C VAL A 119 2.33 -10.83 5.77
N GLY A 120 1.76 -10.26 6.84
CA GLY A 120 0.33 -9.96 6.92
C GLY A 120 -0.13 -8.99 5.83
N SER A 121 0.65 -7.95 5.56
CA SER A 121 0.33 -6.95 4.54
C SER A 121 0.36 -7.54 3.14
N TYR A 122 1.36 -8.39 2.85
CA TYR A 122 1.44 -9.09 1.58
C TYR A 122 0.21 -9.96 1.34
N LYS A 123 -0.20 -10.76 2.34
CA LYS A 123 -1.42 -11.59 2.24
C LYS A 123 -2.68 -10.75 2.03
N LEU A 124 -2.79 -9.61 2.72
CA LEU A 124 -3.92 -8.69 2.56
C LEU A 124 -3.94 -8.03 1.18
N LEU A 125 -2.78 -7.58 0.67
CA LEU A 125 -2.65 -7.02 -0.68
C LEU A 125 -3.00 -8.06 -1.75
N SER A 126 -2.49 -9.28 -1.63
CA SER A 126 -2.82 -10.37 -2.56
C SER A 126 -4.33 -10.64 -2.58
N LYS A 127 -4.97 -10.71 -1.40
CA LYS A 127 -6.44 -10.82 -1.35
C LYS A 127 -7.13 -9.60 -1.98
N THR A 128 -6.61 -8.40 -1.76
CA THR A 128 -7.18 -7.15 -2.31
C THR A 128 -7.16 -7.15 -3.83
N ILE A 129 -6.06 -7.62 -4.44
CA ILE A 129 -5.93 -7.76 -5.90
C ILE A 129 -6.98 -8.73 -6.43
N ASN A 130 -7.12 -9.90 -5.82
CA ASN A 130 -8.14 -10.88 -6.23
C ASN A 130 -9.56 -10.29 -6.17
N VAL A 131 -9.90 -9.58 -5.08
CA VAL A 131 -11.21 -8.92 -4.96
C VAL A 131 -11.39 -7.80 -5.99
N LEU A 132 -10.32 -7.09 -6.34
CA LEU A 132 -10.36 -6.04 -7.36
C LEU A 132 -10.61 -6.63 -8.75
N GLU A 133 -9.90 -7.71 -9.11
CA GLU A 133 -10.11 -8.45 -10.36
C GLU A 133 -11.54 -9.00 -10.45
N ASP A 134 -12.04 -9.59 -9.37
CA ASP A 134 -13.44 -10.04 -9.29
C ASP A 134 -14.46 -8.91 -9.45
N THR A 135 -14.10 -7.68 -9.09
CA THR A 135 -15.01 -6.52 -9.15
C THR A 135 -15.02 -5.88 -10.54
N TYR A 136 -13.88 -5.82 -11.22
CA TYR A 136 -13.72 -5.01 -12.44
C TYR A 136 -13.36 -5.80 -13.71
N VAL A 137 -12.80 -7.01 -13.58
CA VAL A 137 -12.31 -7.81 -14.73
C VAL A 137 -13.27 -8.95 -15.08
N TYR A 138 -13.82 -9.64 -14.08
CA TYR A 138 -14.74 -10.78 -14.29
C TYR A 138 -16.23 -10.40 -14.23
N VAL A 139 -16.60 -9.20 -14.69
CA VAL A 139 -18.01 -8.76 -14.83
C VAL A 139 -18.53 -9.04 -16.23
#